data_AF-A0A6A0HYG2-F1
#
_entry.id   AF-A0A6A0HYG2-F1
#
_cell.length_a   1.000
_cell.length_b   1.000
_cell.length_c   1.000
_cell.angle_alpha   90.00
_cell.angle_beta   90.00
_cell.angle_gamma   90.00
#
_symmetry.space_group_name_H-M   'P 1'
#
loop_
_entity.id
_entity.type
_entity.pdbx_description
1 polymer ?
#
loop_
_entity_poly.entity_id
_entity_poly.type
_entity_poly.pdbx_seq_one_letter_code
_entity_poly.pdbx_strand_id
1 'polypeptide(L)'
;MRILKDIYNRDVRLTQEREEHFIIDHPEMRAQLDKLRETLSAPEKIVRSKTDSQVELFYRHYDSTPVTRKYLCIVVKAPAEDTFIITAYFTDTIKKGEILWPKN
;
A
#
# COMPACT_ATOMS: atom_id res chain seq x y z
N MET A 1 -12.97 -9.58 7.40
CA MET A 1 -12.67 -8.84 6.15
C MET A 1 -12.78 -7.35 6.43
N ARG A 2 -11.84 -6.55 5.92
CA ARG A 2 -11.85 -5.08 6.04
C ARG A 2 -11.89 -4.47 4.64
N ILE A 3 -12.63 -3.38 4.51
CA ILE A 3 -12.64 -2.55 3.31
C ILE A 3 -12.03 -1.21 3.68
N LEU A 4 -10.98 -0.82 2.96
CA LEU A 4 -10.31 0.47 3.09
C LEU A 4 -10.64 1.31 1.85
N LYS A 5 -10.46 2.64 1.95
CA LYS A 5 -10.62 3.56 0.81
C LYS A 5 -9.26 4.09 0.40
N ASP A 6 -9.03 4.16 -0.91
CA ASP A 6 -7.88 4.86 -1.46
C ASP A 6 -8.21 6.32 -1.86
N ILE A 7 -7.19 7.05 -2.31
CA ILE A 7 -7.31 8.44 -2.79
C ILE A 7 -8.29 8.59 -3.97
N TYR A 8 -8.57 7.51 -4.71
CA TYR A 8 -9.54 7.49 -5.80
C TYR A 8 -10.94 7.05 -5.35
N ASN A 9 -11.15 6.92 -4.03
CA ASN A 9 -12.38 6.44 -3.40
C ASN A 9 -12.78 5.00 -3.78
N ARG A 10 -11.84 4.20 -4.28
CA ARG A 10 -12.04 2.77 -4.57
C ARG A 10 -12.10 1.98 -3.27
N ASP A 11 -12.94 0.95 -3.24
CA ASP A 11 -12.93 -0.04 -2.16
C ASP A 11 -11.74 -0.97 -2.32
N VAL A 12 -10.79 -0.88 -1.39
CA VAL A 12 -9.61 -1.72 -1.33
C VAL A 12 -9.82 -2.79 -0.27
N ARG A 13 -9.97 -4.04 -0.72
CA ARG A 13 -10.22 -5.19 0.13
C ARG A 13 -8.94 -5.69 0.81
N LEU A 14 -9.06 -5.92 2.11
CA LEU A 14 -8.07 -6.61 2.93
C LEU A 14 -8.74 -7.80 3.63
N THR A 15 -8.43 -9.02 3.18
CA THR A 15 -8.89 -10.24 3.85
C THR A 15 -8.00 -10.55 5.04
N GLN A 16 -8.54 -11.28 6.01
CA GLN A 16 -7.76 -11.70 7.18
C GLN A 16 -6.60 -12.62 6.77
N GLU A 17 -6.84 -13.54 5.84
CA GLU A 17 -5.79 -14.40 5.27
C GLU A 17 -4.65 -13.58 4.66
N ARG A 18 -4.95 -12.52 3.90
CA ARG A 18 -3.91 -11.64 3.32
C ARG A 18 -3.20 -10.83 4.38
N GLU A 19 -3.92 -10.31 5.37
CA GLU A 19 -3.35 -9.61 6.51
C GLU A 19 -2.36 -10.51 7.27
N GLU A 20 -2.76 -11.74 7.58
CA GLU A 20 -1.90 -12.74 8.23
C GLU A 20 -0.68 -13.08 7.36
N HIS A 21 -0.88 -13.26 6.05
CA HIS A 21 0.19 -13.62 5.13
C HIS A 21 1.30 -12.55 5.09
N PHE A 22 0.98 -11.27 4.86
CA PHE A 22 2.04 -10.26 4.84
C PHE A 22 2.56 -9.92 6.24
N ILE A 23 1.82 -10.19 7.34
CA ILE A 23 2.36 -10.04 8.71
C ILE A 23 3.39 -11.13 9.01
N ILE A 24 3.25 -12.34 8.44
CA ILE A 24 4.27 -13.39 8.56
C ILE A 24 5.55 -12.96 7.86
N ASP A 25 5.44 -12.42 6.64
CA ASP A 25 6.59 -11.95 5.86
C ASP A 25 7.18 -10.63 6.41
N HIS A 26 6.33 -9.79 6.99
CA HIS A 26 6.64 -8.45 7.52
C HIS A 26 6.04 -8.26 8.92
N PRO A 27 6.64 -8.84 9.98
CA PRO A 27 6.12 -8.75 11.35
C PRO A 27 5.91 -7.32 11.85
N GLU A 28 6.67 -6.36 11.33
CA GLU A 28 6.57 -4.93 11.63
C GLU A 28 5.25 -4.29 11.17
N MET A 29 4.50 -4.96 10.29
CA MET A 29 3.16 -4.52 9.87
C MET A 29 2.07 -4.82 10.89
N ARG A 30 2.39 -5.55 11.96
CA ARG A 30 1.44 -5.79 13.05
C ARG A 30 0.98 -4.45 13.66
N ALA A 31 -0.32 -4.31 13.83
CA ALA A 31 -0.98 -3.11 14.35
C ALA A 31 -0.74 -1.83 13.53
N GLN A 32 -0.35 -1.92 12.25
CA GLN A 32 -0.16 -0.76 11.36
C GLN A 32 -1.40 -0.41 10.52
N LEU A 33 -2.60 -0.86 10.93
CA LEU A 33 -3.83 -0.66 10.18
C LEU A 33 -4.15 0.82 9.90
N ASP A 34 -3.85 1.70 10.85
CA ASP A 34 -4.11 3.13 10.67
C ASP A 34 -3.16 3.76 9.65
N LYS A 35 -1.88 3.34 9.63
CA LYS A 35 -0.95 3.73 8.57
C LYS A 35 -1.36 3.17 7.22
N LEU A 36 -1.94 1.96 7.15
CA LEU A 36 -2.50 1.43 5.91
C LEU A 36 -3.61 2.34 5.36
N ARG A 37 -4.56 2.72 6.22
CA ARG A 37 -5.65 3.64 5.85
C ARG A 37 -5.11 4.98 5.37
N GLU A 38 -4.20 5.56 6.14
CA GLU A 38 -3.62 6.87 5.83
C GLU A 38 -2.84 6.85 4.51
N THR A 39 -2.00 5.83 4.29
CA THR A 39 -1.25 5.70 3.03
C THR A 39 -2.15 5.47 1.81
N LEU A 40 -3.25 4.73 1.96
CA LEU A 40 -4.20 4.55 0.84
C LEU A 40 -4.97 5.83 0.52
N SER A 41 -5.48 6.52 1.54
CA SER A 41 -6.32 7.72 1.39
C SER A 41 -5.53 8.99 1.08
N ALA A 42 -4.29 9.10 1.58
CA ALA A 42 -3.41 10.24 1.38
C ALA A 42 -1.96 9.80 1.04
N PRO A 43 -1.74 9.08 -0.08
CA PRO A 43 -0.41 8.74 -0.54
C PRO A 43 0.37 9.98 -0.94
N GLU A 44 1.67 9.97 -0.68
CA GLU A 44 2.59 10.97 -1.23
C GLU A 44 2.98 10.62 -2.67
N LYS A 45 3.01 9.33 -3.00
CA LYS A 45 3.33 8.85 -4.34
C LYS A 45 2.60 7.56 -4.68
N ILE A 46 2.12 7.48 -5.92
CA ILE A 46 1.59 6.24 -6.48
C ILE A 46 2.41 5.89 -7.72
N VAL A 47 2.92 4.66 -7.76
CA VAL A 47 3.71 4.15 -8.88
C VAL A 47 3.03 2.92 -9.46
N ARG A 48 2.81 2.88 -10.78
CA ARG A 48 2.38 1.66 -11.47
C ARG A 48 3.55 0.70 -11.60
N SER A 49 3.32 -0.57 -11.31
CA SER A 49 4.32 -1.62 -11.51
C SER A 49 4.73 -1.71 -12.99
N LYS A 50 6.01 -1.97 -13.23
CA LYS A 50 6.53 -2.19 -14.58
C LYS A 50 6.12 -3.52 -15.19
N THR A 51 5.78 -4.49 -14.34
CA THR A 51 5.53 -5.89 -14.74
C THR A 51 4.04 -6.24 -14.80
N ASP A 52 3.19 -5.47 -14.14
CA ASP A 52 1.74 -5.69 -14.10
C ASP A 52 1.03 -4.33 -14.08
N SER A 53 0.33 -3.99 -15.17
CA SER A 53 -0.36 -2.70 -15.32
C SER A 53 -1.54 -2.52 -14.37
N GLN A 54 -2.04 -3.62 -13.77
CA GLN A 54 -3.09 -3.61 -12.76
C GLN A 54 -2.53 -3.47 -11.34
N VAL A 55 -1.21 -3.40 -11.16
CA VAL A 55 -0.59 -3.26 -9.84
C VAL A 55 -0.11 -1.83 -9.64
N GLU A 56 -0.59 -1.24 -8.55
CA GLU A 56 -0.26 0.10 -8.09
C GLU A 56 0.44 0.02 -6.73
N LEU A 57 1.49 0.81 -6.55
CA LEU A 57 2.28 0.88 -5.32
C LEU A 57 2.07 2.24 -4.68
N PHE A 58 1.44 2.24 -3.52
CA PHE A 58 1.16 3.43 -2.73
C PHE A 58 2.29 3.64 -1.72
N TYR A 59 2.84 4.84 -1.70
CA TYR A 59 3.92 5.23 -0.81
C TYR A 59 3.52 6.42 0.05
N ARG A 60 3.87 6.33 1.34
CA ARG A 60 3.84 7.46 2.27
C ARG A 60 4.99 7.34 3.26
N HIS A 61 5.72 8.42 3.45
CA HIS A 61 6.80 8.52 4.42
C HIS A 61 6.25 8.70 5.84
N TYR A 62 6.88 8.05 6.81
CA TYR A 62 6.57 8.20 8.23
C TYR A 62 7.86 8.47 9.01
N ASP A 63 7.88 9.58 9.75
CA ASP A 63 8.99 9.95 10.64
C ASP A 63 9.10 9.07 11.90
N SER A 64 8.07 8.28 12.17
CA SER A 64 8.06 7.28 13.25
C SER A 64 7.35 6.02 12.79
N THR A 65 8.11 4.94 12.64
CA THR A 65 7.60 3.59 12.42
C THR A 65 8.20 2.65 13.46
N PRO A 66 7.67 1.42 13.64
CA PRO A 66 8.24 0.45 14.57
C PRO A 66 9.71 0.12 14.30
N VAL A 67 10.20 0.38 13.08
CA VAL A 67 11.55 0.01 12.65
C VAL A 67 12.51 1.19 12.48
N THR A 68 12.05 2.39 12.10
CA THR A 68 12.83 3.66 11.89
C THR A 68 12.00 4.68 11.08
N ARG A 69 12.60 5.76 10.54
CA ARG A 69 11.98 6.61 9.51
C ARG A 69 11.97 5.89 8.18
N LYS A 70 10.79 5.51 7.67
CA LYS A 70 10.65 4.71 6.44
C LYS A 70 9.40 5.10 5.67
N TYR A 71 9.38 4.75 4.39
CA TYR A 71 8.15 4.71 3.61
C TYR A 71 7.36 3.44 3.95
N LEU A 72 6.06 3.58 4.13
CA LEU A 72 5.15 2.45 4.01
C LEU A 72 4.82 2.28 2.53
N CYS A 73 5.11 1.10 1.99
CA CYS A 73 4.73 0.68 0.66
C CYS A 73 3.53 -0.27 0.75
N ILE A 74 2.43 0.05 0.07
CA ILE A 74 1.26 -0.83 -0.06
C ILE A 74 1.13 -1.22 -1.52
N VAL A 75 1.17 -2.52 -1.78
CA VAL A 75 1.01 -3.07 -3.13
C VAL A 75 -0.44 -3.47 -3.31
N VAL A 76 -1.13 -2.77 -4.21
CA VAL A 76 -2.55 -2.97 -4.50
C VAL A 76 -2.70 -3.51 -5.91
N LYS A 77 -3.49 -4.58 -6.06
CA LYS A 77 -3.98 -5.01 -7.37
C LYS A 77 -5.34 -4.38 -7.59
N ALA A 78 -5.50 -3.62 -8.66
CA ALA A 78 -6.69 -2.83 -8.97
C ALA A 78 -7.27 -3.19 -10.36
N PRO A 79 -7.77 -4.42 -10.57
CA PRO A 79 -8.67 -4.68 -11.69
C PRO A 79 -9.97 -3.89 -11.50
N ALA A 80 -10.72 -3.69 -12.58
CA ALA A 80 -11.88 -2.79 -12.60
C ALA A 80 -12.96 -3.07 -11.53
N GLU A 81 -13.09 -4.31 -11.07
CA GLU A 81 -14.20 -4.75 -10.20
C GLU A 81 -13.77 -5.23 -8.80
N ASP A 82 -12.50 -5.57 -8.57
CA ASP A 82 -12.03 -6.14 -7.29
C ASP A 82 -10.63 -5.62 -6.93
N THR A 83 -10.57 -4.48 -6.26
CA THR A 83 -9.30 -3.91 -5.79
C THR A 83 -8.92 -4.49 -4.43
N PHE A 84 -7.71 -5.02 -4.28
CA PHE A 84 -7.26 -5.65 -3.04
C PHE A 84 -5.77 -5.46 -2.75
N ILE A 85 -5.40 -5.55 -1.47
CA ILE A 85 -4.01 -5.50 -1.02
C ILE A 85 -3.33 -6.85 -1.27
N ILE A 86 -2.21 -6.84 -1.99
CA ILE A 86 -1.34 -8.01 -2.16
C ILE A 86 -0.42 -8.15 -0.95
N THR A 87 0.30 -7.08 -0.61
CA THR A 87 1.26 -7.02 0.50
C THR A 87 1.49 -5.56 0.92
N ALA A 88 2.01 -5.35 2.12
CA ALA A 88 2.48 -4.07 2.61
C ALA A 88 3.72 -4.25 3.47
N TYR A 89 4.65 -3.29 3.42
CA TYR A 89 5.91 -3.35 4.16
C TYR A 89 6.58 -1.98 4.25
N PHE A 90 7.49 -1.80 5.21
CA PHE A 90 8.32 -0.60 5.28
C PHE A 90 9.57 -0.70 4.41
N THR A 91 9.94 0.39 3.74
CA THR A 91 11.10 0.46 2.86
C THR A 91 11.72 1.84 2.86
N ASP A 92 13.02 1.89 2.57
CA ASP A 92 13.78 3.14 2.42
C ASP A 92 13.74 3.65 0.96
N THR A 93 13.14 2.88 0.04
CA THR A 93 13.20 3.15 -1.40
C THR A 93 11.83 3.13 -2.05
N ILE A 94 11.63 4.04 -3.01
CA ILE A 94 10.46 4.02 -3.89
C ILE A 94 10.83 3.26 -5.16
N LYS A 95 10.01 2.28 -5.55
CA LYS A 95 10.27 1.50 -6.78
C LYS A 95 10.16 2.37 -8.02
N LYS A 96 10.94 2.02 -9.05
CA LYS A 96 10.86 2.65 -10.38
C LYS A 96 9.64 2.14 -11.13
N GLY A 97 8.89 3.04 -11.77
CA GLY A 97 7.72 2.74 -12.58
C GLY A 97 7.10 4.02 -13.14
N GLU A 98 5.93 3.92 -13.74
CA GLU A 98 5.15 5.09 -14.15
C GLU A 98 4.56 5.76 -12.91
N ILE A 99 4.77 7.07 -12.76
CA ILE A 99 4.23 7.83 -11.63
C ILE A 99 2.77 8.17 -11.97
N LEU A 100 1.84 7.65 -11.19
CA LEU A 100 0.40 7.94 -11.31
C LEU A 100 -0.02 9.11 -10.42
N TRP A 101 0.70 9.34 -9.32
CA TRP A 101 0.46 10.41 -8.38
C TRP A 101 1.79 10.95 -7.81
N PRO A 102 1.94 12.27 -7.64
CA PRO A 102 0.99 13.33 -8.00
C PRO A 102 0.78 13.43 -9.52
N LYS A 103 -0.43 13.79 -9.95
CA LYS A 103 -0.67 14.14 -11.36
C LYS A 103 0.01 15.48 -11.62
N ASN A 104 0.90 15.52 -12.61
CA ASN A 104 1.46 16.77 -13.12
C ASN A 104 0.37 17.65 -13.76
#